data_AF-A0A9C8E232-F1
#
_entry.id   AF-A0A9C8E232-F1
#
_cell.length_a   1.000
_cell.length_b   1.000
_cell.length_c   1.000
_cell.angle_alpha   90.00
_cell.angle_beta   90.00
_cell.angle_gamma   90.00
#
_symmetry.space_group_name_H-M   'P 1'
#
loop_
_entity.id
_entity.type
_entity.pdbx_description
1 polymer ?
#
loop_
_entity_poly.entity_id
_entity_poly.type
_entity_poly.pdbx_seq_one_letter_code
_entity_poly.pdbx_strand_id
1 'polypeptide(L)'
;MGALVPELLRAPKAEAIRVNVKEAKRFVQEKLAKMADKYPPLSEDDEFLGGLTVKEYFSLPEEERERIWEKAHSMSIDDFEEYEP
;
A
#
# COMPACT_ATOMS: atom_id res chain seq x y z
N MET A 1 -17.39 -24.75 -22.70
CA MET A 1 -17.53 -25.06 -21.26
C MET A 1 -16.17 -25.51 -20.75
N GLY A 2 -15.39 -24.61 -20.16
CA GLY A 2 -14.11 -24.95 -19.55
C GLY A 2 -14.35 -25.48 -18.15
N ALA A 3 -14.04 -26.76 -17.91
CA ALA A 3 -14.05 -27.29 -16.55
C ALA A 3 -12.90 -26.63 -15.76
N LEU A 4 -13.18 -26.18 -14.54
CA LEU A 4 -12.16 -25.61 -13.65
C LEU A 4 -11.11 -26.67 -13.30
N VAL A 5 -9.83 -26.27 -13.36
CA VAL A 5 -8.66 -27.09 -13.03
C VAL A 5 -8.77 -27.54 -11.55
N PRO A 6 -8.89 -28.84 -11.25
CA PRO A 6 -9.14 -29.35 -9.89
C PRO A 6 -8.09 -28.90 -8.85
N GLU A 7 -6.87 -28.63 -9.29
CA GLU A 7 -5.77 -28.13 -8.48
C GLU A 7 -6.04 -26.74 -7.90
N LEU A 8 -6.82 -25.88 -8.57
CA LEU A 8 -7.20 -24.55 -8.07
C LEU A 8 -8.29 -24.59 -7.00
N LEU A 9 -9.05 -25.70 -6.91
CA LEU A 9 -10.05 -25.89 -5.86
C LEU A 9 -9.43 -26.30 -4.53
N ARG A 10 -8.15 -26.66 -4.52
CA ARG A 10 -7.39 -26.86 -3.29
C ARG A 10 -6.87 -25.50 -2.84
N ALA A 11 -7.43 -24.97 -1.76
CA ALA A 11 -6.83 -23.84 -1.09
C ALA A 11 -5.34 -24.16 -0.85
N PRO A 12 -4.39 -23.29 -1.26
CA PRO A 12 -3.00 -23.48 -0.91
C PRO A 12 -2.94 -23.63 0.60
N LYS A 13 -2.23 -24.64 1.10
CA LYS A 13 -1.94 -24.71 2.54
C LYS A 13 -1.15 -23.45 2.84
N ALA A 14 -1.83 -22.45 3.41
CA ALA A 14 -1.17 -21.29 3.95
C ALA A 14 -0.28 -21.82 5.06
N GLU A 15 1.01 -22.00 4.78
CA GLU A 15 1.99 -22.09 5.83
C GLU A 15 1.84 -20.80 6.63
N ALA A 16 1.32 -20.93 7.84
CA ALA A 16 1.19 -19.81 8.74
C ALA A 16 2.60 -19.25 8.92
N ILE A 17 2.88 -18.12 8.28
CA ILE A 17 4.11 -17.38 8.50
C ILE A 17 4.06 -17.00 9.98
N ARG A 18 4.82 -17.73 10.81
CA ARG A 18 4.94 -17.44 12.23
C ARG A 18 5.81 -16.19 12.35
N VAL A 19 5.19 -15.04 12.13
CA VAL A 19 5.84 -13.76 12.34
C VAL A 19 5.97 -13.57 13.84
N ASN A 20 7.21 -13.52 14.33
CA ASN A 20 7.47 -13.02 15.66
C ASN A 20 7.14 -11.52 15.68
N VAL A 21 5.95 -11.17 16.16
CA VAL A 21 5.42 -9.80 16.16
C VAL A 21 6.40 -8.81 16.81
N LYS A 22 7.15 -9.25 17.84
CA LYS A 22 8.15 -8.39 18.49
C LYS A 22 9.33 -8.09 17.58
N GLU A 23 9.83 -9.09 16.85
CA GLU A 23 10.94 -8.90 15.91
C GLU A 23 10.52 -8.08 14.69
N ALA A 24 9.31 -8.32 14.16
CA ALA A 24 8.74 -7.51 13.09
C ALA A 24 8.56 -6.05 13.52
N LYS A 25 8.01 -5.80 14.72
CA LYS A 25 7.87 -4.44 15.26
C LYS A 25 9.23 -3.76 15.39
N ARG A 26 10.24 -4.44 15.95
CA ARG A 26 11.60 -3.89 16.10
C ARG A 26 12.21 -3.56 14.74
N PHE A 27 12.09 -4.48 13.77
CA PHE A 27 12.60 -4.27 12.42
C PHE A 27 11.96 -3.03 11.75
N VAL A 28 10.64 -2.90 11.82
CA VAL A 28 9.93 -1.73 11.27
C VAL A 28 10.38 -0.44 11.97
N GLN A 29 10.47 -0.44 13.31
CA GLN A 29 10.93 0.72 14.07
C GLN A 29 12.36 1.14 13.70
N GLU A 30 13.29 0.19 13.56
CA GLU A 30 14.67 0.47 13.13
C GLU A 30 14.73 1.02 11.69
N LYS A 31 13.89 0.51 10.80
CA LYS A 31 13.82 1.01 9.41
C LYS A 31 13.24 2.42 9.35
N LEU A 32 12.17 2.69 10.09
CA LEU A 32 11.59 4.03 10.20
C LEU A 32 12.58 5.01 10.84
N ALA A 33 13.27 4.62 11.91
CA ALA A 33 14.28 5.48 12.55
C ALA A 33 15.41 5.87 11.59
N LYS A 34 15.87 4.95 10.74
CA LYS A 34 16.90 5.23 9.72
C LYS A 34 16.41 6.17 8.61
N MET A 35 15.11 6.27 8.41
CA MET A 35 14.51 7.10 7.37
C MET A 35 13.95 8.42 7.92
N ALA A 36 13.82 8.57 9.24
CA ALA A 36 13.17 9.70 9.88
C ALA A 36 13.79 11.06 9.50
N ASP A 37 15.11 11.12 9.38
CA ASP A 37 15.80 12.36 8.96
C ASP A 37 15.59 12.69 7.48
N LYS A 38 15.30 11.69 6.65
CA LYS A 38 15.14 11.84 5.20
C LYS A 38 13.67 12.04 4.80
N TYR A 39 12.75 11.45 5.56
CA TYR A 39 11.31 11.51 5.36
C TYR A 39 10.67 11.79 6.72
N PRO A 40 10.63 13.08 7.14
CA PRO A 40 9.92 13.43 8.35
C PRO A 40 8.44 13.03 8.23
N PRO A 41 7.74 12.79 9.36
CA PRO A 41 6.30 12.60 9.34
C PRO A 41 5.61 13.79 8.66
N LEU A 42 4.60 13.51 7.83
CA LEU A 42 3.79 14.57 7.22
C LEU A 42 3.05 15.35 8.30
N SER A 43 3.10 16.68 8.19
CA SER A 43 2.26 17.60 8.94
C SER A 43 0.83 17.60 8.40
N GLU A 44 -0.13 18.00 9.23
CA GLU A 44 -1.54 18.14 8.84
C GLU A 44 -1.75 19.12 7.68
N ASP A 45 -0.91 20.16 7.60
CA ASP A 45 -0.97 21.22 6.61
C ASP A 45 -0.11 20.95 5.36
N ASP A 46 0.61 19.82 5.31
CA ASP A 46 1.42 19.46 4.16
C ASP A 46 0.54 19.12 2.95
N GLU A 47 0.97 19.53 1.76
CA GLU A 47 0.32 19.17 0.49
C GLU A 47 0.30 17.65 0.29
N PHE A 48 -0.84 17.16 -0.21
CA PHE A 48 -1.14 15.75 -0.36
C PHE A 48 -1.96 15.47 -1.63
N LEU A 49 -2.61 14.31 -1.71
CA LEU A 49 -3.32 13.82 -2.88
C LEU A 49 -4.47 14.76 -3.31
N GLY A 50 -4.65 14.88 -4.63
CA GLY A 50 -5.74 15.66 -5.21
C GLY A 50 -5.60 17.18 -5.02
N GLY A 51 -4.43 17.67 -4.61
CA GLY A 51 -4.21 19.10 -4.31
C GLY A 51 -4.78 19.55 -2.96
N LEU A 52 -5.04 18.59 -2.06
CA LEU A 52 -5.52 18.84 -0.70
C LEU A 52 -4.37 18.71 0.29
N THR A 53 -4.49 19.33 1.47
CA THR A 53 -3.62 19.01 2.60
C THR A 53 -3.96 17.65 3.21
N VAL A 54 -3.05 17.09 4.03
CA VAL A 54 -3.30 15.84 4.78
C VAL A 54 -4.62 15.93 5.56
N LYS A 55 -4.82 17.02 6.30
CA LYS A 55 -6.03 17.24 7.08
C LYS A 55 -7.29 17.29 6.24
N GLU A 56 -7.26 18.01 5.12
CA GLU A 56 -8.41 18.12 4.23
C GLU A 56 -8.76 16.77 3.62
N TYR A 57 -7.77 16.03 3.15
CA TYR A 57 -7.97 14.69 2.59
C TYR A 57 -8.62 13.74 3.61
N PHE A 58 -8.11 13.67 4.83
CA PHE A 58 -8.67 12.78 5.86
C PHE A 58 -10.00 13.26 6.46
N SER A 59 -10.38 14.51 6.22
CA SER A 59 -11.70 15.05 6.60
C SER A 59 -12.82 14.65 5.61
N LEU A 60 -12.48 14.15 4.42
CA LEU A 60 -13.46 13.68 3.44
C LEU A 60 -14.06 12.32 3.82
N PRO A 61 -15.29 12.01 3.37
CA PRO A 61 -15.83 10.66 3.40
C PRO A 61 -14.95 9.66 2.67
N GLU A 62 -15.05 8.39 3.05
CA GLU A 62 -14.21 7.32 2.51
C GLU A 62 -14.35 7.18 1.00
N GLU A 63 -15.57 7.26 0.46
CA GLU A 63 -15.83 7.14 -0.97
C GLU A 63 -15.17 8.27 -1.80
N GLU A 64 -15.10 9.49 -1.26
CA GLU A 64 -14.38 10.59 -1.89
C GLU A 64 -12.86 10.36 -1.87
N ARG A 65 -12.32 9.87 -0.75
CA ARG A 65 -10.89 9.55 -0.63
C ARG A 65 -10.49 8.47 -1.62
N GLU A 66 -11.28 7.40 -1.74
CA GLU A 66 -11.05 6.34 -2.73
C GLU A 66 -11.07 6.89 -4.14
N ARG A 67 -12.04 7.74 -4.49
CA ARG A 67 -12.10 8.34 -5.83
C ARG A 67 -10.84 9.17 -6.15
N ILE A 68 -10.34 9.94 -5.18
CA ILE A 68 -9.11 10.73 -5.33
C ILE A 68 -7.90 9.80 -5.47
N TRP A 69 -7.83 8.75 -4.65
CA TRP A 69 -6.77 7.75 -4.70
C TRP A 69 -6.71 7.03 -6.05
N GLU A 70 -7.84 6.50 -6.50
CA GLU A 70 -8.00 5.81 -7.78
C GLU A 70 -7.62 6.72 -8.94
N LYS A 71 -8.06 7.99 -8.93
CA LYS A 71 -7.67 8.96 -9.96
C LYS A 71 -6.17 9.24 -9.97
N ALA A 72 -5.54 9.33 -8.79
CA ALA A 72 -4.10 9.59 -8.68
C ALA A 72 -3.24 8.38 -9.08
N HIS A 73 -3.76 7.17 -8.89
CA HIS A 73 -3.04 5.91 -9.11
C HIS A 73 -3.65 5.07 -10.23
N SER A 74 -4.43 5.67 -11.13
CA SER A 74 -5.04 4.98 -12.29
C SER A 74 -4.02 4.53 -13.34
N MET A 75 -2.73 4.43 -13.00
CA MET A 75 -1.71 3.83 -13.86
C MET A 75 -2.09 2.37 -14.09
N SER A 76 -2.19 1.99 -15.36
CA SER A 76 -2.48 0.62 -15.73
C SER A 76 -1.24 -0.24 -15.47
N ILE A 77 -1.44 -1.53 -15.20
CA ILE A 77 -0.33 -2.49 -15.14
C ILE A 77 0.45 -2.50 -16.47
N ASP A 78 -0.21 -2.13 -17.58
CA ASP A 78 0.39 -2.00 -18.91
C ASP A 78 1.36 -0.79 -19.04
N ASP A 79 1.34 0.16 -18.10
CA ASP A 79 2.26 1.31 -18.08
C ASP A 79 3.61 1.00 -17.39
N PHE A 80 3.75 -0.17 -16.78
CA PHE A 80 5.04 -0.66 -16.31
C PHE A 80 5.78 -1.28 -17.50
N GLU A 81 6.47 -0.46 -18.30
CA GLU A 81 7.47 -0.99 -19.21
C GLU A 81 8.45 -1.85 -18.40
N GLU A 82 8.54 -3.11 -18.80
CA GLU A 82 9.38 -4.14 -18.20
C GLU A 82 10.82 -3.62 -18.16
N TYR A 83 11.28 -3.21 -16.97
CA TYR A 83 12.66 -2.81 -16.77
C TYR A 83 13.51 -4.09 -16.84
N GLU A 84 13.96 -4.44 -18.05
CA GLU A 84 14.95 -5.50 -18.24
C GLU A 84 16.29 -5.07 -17.60
N PRO A 85 16.83 -5.84 -16.63
CA PRO A 85 18.09 -5.54 -15.95
C PRO A 85 19.34 -5.74 -16.81
#